data_AF-A0A938UJE2-F1
#
_entry.id   AF-A0A938UJE2-F1
#
_cell.length_a   1.000
_cell.length_b   1.000
_cell.length_c   1.000
_cell.angle_alpha   90.00
_cell.angle_beta   90.00
_cell.angle_gamma   90.00
#
_symmetry.space_group_name_H-M   'P 1'
#
loop_
_entity.id
_entity.type
_entity.pdbx_description
1 polymer ?
#
loop_
_entity_poly.entity_id
_entity_poly.type
_entity_poly.pdbx_seq_one_letter_code
_entity_poly.pdbx_strand_id
1 'polypeptide(L)'
;EGASLFFERELSDLSPVGEIGMLRLIGEMNDGLAYPGPKGVSRNRAADFFPGVAVSPFKAREAELMAQYVKLRKKIAAGARFVVTQLGYDARKFHELMRFMALNGFNMPVVGNIYVLPFGAAKIMNENRLPGCVVPDKLLTDLDRERQAPDKGMEARLLRAARMYAFMQGMGFSGVHIGGHGVKYDQVLFIVEKGEELSRNWRDLVHEFDYPQPGGFYLFERDEATGLNRDVPIRLHDRPLEAAVGFVYRLSRVFHRLMFEPGRNLFGPMQCLSRAMDGRSSGELFHWIEHLSKVLLYDCRDCGDCALTDAAYICPMSRCPKQQRNGACGGSREGYCEVHPGERLCVYVKAYSRLKRYGENMGAYEVPPCNWDLYQTSSWINFYLGRDHSAERFGIAEVQTKG
;
A
#
# COMPACT_ATOMS: atom_id res chain seq x y z
N GLU A 1 -8.01 -27.95 -7.89
CA GLU A 1 -8.96 -26.83 -7.66
C GLU A 1 -9.25 -26.54 -6.18
N GLY A 2 -8.93 -27.42 -5.22
CA GLY A 2 -9.19 -27.16 -3.78
C GLY A 2 -8.14 -26.34 -3.00
N ALA A 3 -6.93 -26.15 -3.54
CA ALA A 3 -5.85 -25.47 -2.81
C ALA A 3 -5.91 -23.93 -2.90
N SER A 4 -6.51 -23.35 -3.96
CA SER A 4 -6.64 -21.89 -4.08
C SER A 4 -7.74 -21.34 -3.17
N LEU A 5 -8.83 -22.08 -2.99
CA LEU A 5 -9.95 -21.72 -2.10
C LEU A 5 -9.57 -21.75 -0.61
N PHE A 6 -8.63 -22.62 -0.21
CA PHE A 6 -8.13 -22.66 1.17
C PHE A 6 -7.21 -21.46 1.48
N PHE A 7 -6.34 -21.09 0.54
CA PHE A 7 -5.44 -19.93 0.67
C PHE A 7 -6.21 -18.58 0.61
N GLU A 8 -7.29 -18.50 -0.17
CA GLU A 8 -8.18 -17.33 -0.18
C GLU A 8 -8.96 -17.13 1.13
N ARG A 9 -9.26 -18.22 1.85
CA ARG A 9 -9.98 -18.19 3.13
C ARG A 9 -9.09 -17.75 4.31
N GLU A 10 -7.85 -18.25 4.40
CA GLU A 10 -6.93 -17.80 5.46
C GLU A 10 -6.49 -16.33 5.28
N LEU A 11 -6.34 -15.86 4.03
CA LEU A 11 -6.10 -14.45 3.74
C LEU A 11 -7.34 -13.57 4.00
N SER A 12 -8.56 -14.12 3.90
CA SER A 12 -9.78 -13.36 4.25
C SER A 12 -9.93 -13.15 5.75
N ASP A 13 -9.42 -14.06 6.58
CA ASP A 13 -9.49 -13.95 8.04
C ASP A 13 -8.42 -13.01 8.63
N LEU A 14 -7.29 -12.82 7.93
CA LEU A 14 -6.26 -11.80 8.23
C LEU A 14 -6.53 -10.44 7.54
N SER A 15 -7.44 -10.41 6.55
CA SER A 15 -7.88 -9.20 5.84
C SER A 15 -8.28 -8.03 6.74
N PRO A 16 -8.96 -8.22 7.91
CA PRO A 16 -9.42 -7.10 8.73
C PRO A 16 -8.29 -6.33 9.41
N VAL A 17 -7.21 -7.02 9.78
CA VAL A 17 -6.05 -6.44 10.49
C VAL A 17 -5.16 -5.65 9.52
N GLY A 18 -5.08 -6.12 8.27
CA GLY A 18 -4.24 -5.53 7.24
C GLY A 18 -2.75 -5.60 7.56
N GLU A 19 -1.90 -5.26 6.58
CA GLU A 19 -0.45 -5.34 6.72
C GLU A 19 0.10 -4.45 7.86
N ILE A 20 -0.58 -3.35 8.16
CA ILE A 20 -0.15 -2.41 9.21
C ILE A 20 -0.49 -2.93 10.60
N GLY A 21 -1.72 -3.40 10.83
CA GLY A 21 -2.11 -3.97 12.13
C GLY A 21 -1.28 -5.21 12.46
N MET A 22 -0.87 -5.99 11.46
CA MET A 22 0.02 -7.13 11.67
C MET A 22 1.41 -6.71 12.15
N LEU A 23 1.95 -5.59 11.67
CA LEU A 23 3.21 -5.05 12.18
C LEU A 23 3.09 -4.60 13.64
N ARG A 24 1.97 -3.95 14.00
CA ARG A 24 1.67 -3.58 15.38
C ARG A 24 1.60 -4.80 16.29
N LEU A 25 0.87 -5.83 15.87
CA LEU A 25 0.79 -7.10 16.61
C LEU A 25 2.17 -7.76 16.77
N ILE A 26 3.02 -7.76 15.73
CA ILE A 26 4.38 -8.27 15.84
C ILE A 26 5.19 -7.47 16.89
N GLY A 27 5.04 -6.14 16.91
CA GLY A 27 5.63 -5.28 17.94
C GLY A 27 5.17 -5.67 19.34
N GLU A 28 3.86 -5.80 19.55
CA GLU A 28 3.29 -6.20 20.84
C GLU A 28 3.74 -7.61 21.26
N MET A 29 3.88 -8.55 20.31
CA MET A 29 4.42 -9.88 20.57
C MET A 29 5.89 -9.82 21.02
N ASN A 30 6.70 -8.98 20.39
CA ASN A 30 8.08 -8.76 20.79
C ASN A 30 8.18 -8.14 22.20
N ASP A 31 7.22 -7.29 22.58
CA ASP A 31 7.16 -6.69 23.93
C ASP A 31 6.53 -7.64 25.00
N GLY A 32 6.18 -8.86 24.63
CA GLY A 32 5.48 -9.81 25.51
C GLY A 32 3.99 -9.47 25.63
N LEU A 33 3.26 -9.73 24.55
CA LEU A 33 1.84 -9.44 24.33
C LEU A 33 1.01 -9.69 25.60
N ALA A 34 0.36 -8.63 26.08
CA ALA A 34 -0.53 -8.69 27.23
C ALA A 34 -1.94 -9.09 26.77
N TYR A 35 -2.59 -9.98 27.51
CA TYR A 35 -3.95 -10.41 27.22
C TYR A 35 -4.74 -10.68 28.51
N PRO A 36 -6.06 -10.47 28.50
CA PRO A 36 -6.91 -10.77 29.65
C PRO A 36 -6.96 -12.28 29.89
N GLY A 37 -6.60 -12.70 31.09
CA GLY A 37 -6.70 -14.08 31.55
C GLY A 37 -7.63 -14.22 32.77
N PRO A 38 -7.94 -15.46 33.19
CA PRO A 38 -8.87 -15.72 34.31
C PRO A 38 -8.46 -15.09 35.65
N LYS A 39 -7.18 -14.75 35.84
CA LYS A 39 -6.62 -14.18 37.08
C LYS A 39 -6.09 -12.75 36.90
N GLY A 40 -6.52 -12.04 35.85
CA GLY A 40 -6.03 -10.71 35.50
C GLY A 40 -5.23 -10.71 34.19
N VAL A 41 -4.39 -9.69 33.99
CA VAL A 41 -3.59 -9.57 32.75
C VAL A 41 -2.43 -10.57 32.78
N SER A 42 -2.45 -11.51 31.84
CA SER A 42 -1.32 -12.39 31.55
C SER A 42 -0.45 -11.78 30.45
N ARG A 43 0.84 -12.11 30.46
CA ARG A 43 1.77 -11.72 29.39
C ARG A 43 2.38 -12.95 28.76
N ASN A 44 2.42 -12.97 27.44
CA ASN A 44 3.20 -13.94 26.70
C ASN A 44 4.70 -13.69 26.93
N ARG A 45 5.49 -14.75 26.72
CA ARG A 45 6.94 -14.58 26.58
C ARG A 45 7.21 -13.67 25.38
N ALA A 46 8.09 -12.68 25.58
CA ALA A 46 8.56 -11.82 24.52
C ALA A 46 9.08 -12.63 23.33
N ALA A 47 8.60 -12.31 22.14
CA ALA A 47 9.11 -12.81 20.87
C ALA A 47 10.35 -12.02 20.42
N ASP A 48 10.99 -12.46 19.34
CA ASP A 48 12.14 -11.78 18.73
C ASP A 48 12.01 -11.77 17.19
N PHE A 49 10.86 -11.31 16.71
CA PHE A 49 10.61 -11.18 15.28
C PHE A 49 11.32 -9.95 14.71
N PHE A 50 11.88 -10.09 13.50
CA PHE A 50 12.45 -9.00 12.72
C PHE A 50 11.56 -8.73 11.49
N PRO A 51 10.49 -7.91 11.61
CA PRO A 51 9.48 -7.79 10.56
C PRO A 51 10.00 -7.02 9.33
N GLY A 52 9.83 -7.62 8.15
CA GLY A 52 10.09 -7.00 6.85
C GLY A 52 8.81 -6.63 6.11
N VAL A 53 8.89 -5.66 5.20
CA VAL A 53 7.73 -5.22 4.43
C VAL A 53 8.01 -5.05 2.94
N ALA A 54 7.02 -5.39 2.11
CA ALA A 54 7.10 -5.18 0.67
C ALA A 54 6.71 -3.76 0.24
N VAL A 55 7.36 -3.23 -0.81
CA VAL A 55 6.93 -2.02 -1.53
C VAL A 55 7.13 -2.20 -3.04
N SER A 56 6.20 -1.69 -3.85
CA SER A 56 6.38 -1.66 -5.31
C SER A 56 6.67 -0.23 -5.78
N PRO A 57 7.93 0.12 -6.13
CA PRO A 57 8.22 1.39 -6.79
C PRO A 57 7.84 1.39 -8.28
N PHE A 58 7.47 0.24 -8.84
CA PHE A 58 7.24 0.04 -10.28
C PHE A 58 5.85 0.47 -10.72
N LYS A 59 5.49 1.74 -10.47
CA LYS A 59 4.20 2.32 -10.84
C LYS A 59 4.37 3.35 -11.96
N ALA A 60 3.52 3.23 -12.97
CA ALA A 60 3.49 4.16 -14.12
C ALA A 60 2.73 5.45 -13.82
N ARG A 61 1.75 5.42 -12.90
CA ARG A 61 0.93 6.58 -12.53
C ARG A 61 1.41 7.22 -11.23
N GLU A 62 1.22 8.54 -11.14
CA GLU A 62 1.58 9.35 -9.98
C GLU A 62 0.81 8.89 -8.73
N ALA A 63 -0.51 8.76 -8.84
CA ALA A 63 -1.35 8.41 -7.71
C ALA A 63 -1.05 7.00 -7.18
N GLU A 64 -0.70 6.07 -8.08
CA GLU A 64 -0.31 4.71 -7.72
C GLU A 64 1.01 4.68 -6.97
N LEU A 65 2.03 5.37 -7.49
CA LEU A 65 3.34 5.46 -6.83
C LEU A 65 3.23 6.12 -5.47
N MET A 66 2.55 7.27 -5.40
CA MET A 66 2.38 8.00 -4.15
C MET A 66 1.59 7.18 -3.13
N ALA A 67 0.59 6.40 -3.54
CA ALA A 67 -0.12 5.51 -2.64
C ALA A 67 0.78 4.38 -2.08
N GLN A 68 1.73 3.86 -2.88
CA GLN A 68 2.72 2.88 -2.40
C GLN A 68 3.66 3.49 -1.36
N TYR A 69 4.16 4.70 -1.62
CA TYR A 69 5.07 5.40 -0.70
C TYR A 69 4.39 5.87 0.58
N VAL A 70 3.12 6.30 0.50
CA VAL A 70 2.31 6.58 1.69
C VAL A 70 2.13 5.32 2.53
N LYS A 71 1.82 4.17 1.90
CA LYS A 71 1.70 2.89 2.63
C LYS A 71 3.04 2.46 3.23
N LEU A 72 4.15 2.67 2.52
CA LEU A 72 5.49 2.38 3.05
C LEU A 72 5.79 3.20 4.31
N ARG A 73 5.50 4.51 4.31
CA ARG A 73 5.67 5.36 5.52
C ARG A 73 4.89 4.81 6.71
N LYS A 74 3.65 4.37 6.49
CA LYS A 74 2.83 3.74 7.54
C LYS A 74 3.44 2.43 8.04
N LYS A 75 3.93 1.58 7.14
CA LYS A 75 4.61 0.32 7.49
C LYS A 75 5.84 0.56 8.37
N ILE A 76 6.64 1.56 8.01
CA ILE A 76 7.82 1.97 8.77
C ILE A 76 7.41 2.46 10.16
N ALA A 77 6.42 3.36 10.23
CA ALA A 77 5.91 3.88 11.50
C ALA A 77 5.27 2.80 12.39
N ALA A 78 4.78 1.72 11.79
CA ALA A 78 4.21 0.58 12.50
C ALA A 78 5.24 -0.46 12.98
N GLY A 79 6.54 -0.25 12.71
CA GLY A 79 7.62 -1.08 13.27
C GLY A 79 8.35 -1.96 12.26
N ALA A 80 8.19 -1.74 10.95
CA ALA A 80 8.98 -2.46 9.95
C ALA A 80 10.50 -2.23 10.15
N ARG A 81 11.29 -3.31 10.01
CA ARG A 81 12.74 -3.32 10.25
C ARG A 81 13.57 -3.44 8.98
N PHE A 82 12.99 -3.88 7.88
CA PHE A 82 13.60 -3.84 6.55
C PHE A 82 12.53 -3.77 5.45
N VAL A 83 12.94 -3.34 4.27
CA VAL A 83 12.07 -3.19 3.10
C VAL A 83 12.53 -4.14 2.00
N VAL A 84 11.58 -4.79 1.33
CA VAL A 84 11.84 -5.63 0.14
C VAL A 84 11.10 -5.02 -1.03
N THR A 85 11.77 -4.82 -2.16
CA THR A 85 11.08 -4.34 -3.37
C THR A 85 10.26 -5.44 -3.99
N GLN A 86 9.19 -5.08 -4.69
CA GLN A 86 8.55 -5.99 -5.62
C GLN A 86 9.45 -6.24 -6.86
N LEU A 87 9.03 -7.12 -7.75
CA LEU A 87 9.76 -7.40 -8.98
C LEU A 87 9.61 -6.27 -9.99
N GLY A 88 10.74 -5.83 -10.53
CA GLY A 88 10.83 -4.87 -11.61
C GLY A 88 12.25 -4.83 -12.17
N TYR A 89 12.42 -4.12 -13.28
CA TYR A 89 13.65 -4.16 -14.09
C TYR A 89 14.17 -2.78 -14.48
N ASP A 90 13.51 -1.71 -14.02
CA ASP A 90 13.91 -0.33 -14.27
C ASP A 90 14.85 0.17 -13.16
N ALA A 91 16.13 0.38 -13.50
CA ALA A 91 17.15 0.87 -12.57
C ALA A 91 16.79 2.23 -11.93
N ARG A 92 16.14 3.13 -12.70
CA ARG A 92 15.72 4.43 -12.19
C ARG A 92 14.60 4.30 -11.17
N LYS A 93 13.73 3.29 -11.28
CA LYS A 93 12.71 2.98 -10.24
C LYS A 93 13.30 2.39 -8.97
N PHE A 94 14.34 1.57 -9.06
CA PHE A 94 15.09 1.14 -7.87
C PHE A 94 15.75 2.34 -7.18
N HIS A 95 16.42 3.20 -7.95
CA HIS A 95 17.05 4.40 -7.41
C HIS A 95 16.02 5.38 -6.80
N GLU A 96 14.83 5.49 -7.38
CA GLU A 96 13.71 6.33 -6.88
C GLU A 96 13.31 5.95 -5.45
N LEU A 97 13.23 4.65 -5.15
CA LEU A 97 12.99 4.19 -3.78
C LEU A 97 14.10 4.63 -2.84
N MET A 98 15.37 4.48 -3.22
CA MET A 98 16.51 4.88 -2.39
C MET A 98 16.50 6.40 -2.11
N ARG A 99 16.19 7.21 -3.12
CA ARG A 99 16.01 8.67 -2.95
C ARG A 99 14.82 9.01 -2.06
N PHE A 100 13.70 8.29 -2.19
CA PHE A 100 12.54 8.46 -1.32
C PHE A 100 12.89 8.12 0.14
N MET A 101 13.61 7.03 0.39
CA MET A 101 14.06 6.64 1.73
C MET A 101 14.98 7.72 2.33
N ALA A 102 15.96 8.20 1.56
CA ALA A 102 16.88 9.25 1.99
C ALA A 102 16.16 10.58 2.28
N LEU A 103 15.26 11.02 1.40
CA LEU A 103 14.49 12.26 1.55
C LEU A 103 13.65 12.27 2.84
N ASN A 104 13.18 11.11 3.28
CA ASN A 104 12.38 10.97 4.51
C ASN A 104 13.22 10.58 5.74
N GLY A 105 14.54 10.50 5.62
CA GLY A 105 15.44 10.13 6.72
C GLY A 105 15.29 8.68 7.20
N PHE A 106 14.83 7.77 6.34
CA PHE A 106 14.64 6.37 6.70
C PHE A 106 15.95 5.58 6.51
N ASN A 107 16.56 5.17 7.63
CA ASN A 107 17.88 4.51 7.67
C ASN A 107 17.80 2.98 7.86
N MET A 108 16.83 2.30 7.24
CA MET A 108 16.67 0.85 7.38
C MET A 108 17.14 0.09 6.15
N PRO A 109 17.52 -1.21 6.30
CA PRO A 109 17.92 -2.03 5.17
C PRO A 109 16.86 -2.13 4.08
N VAL A 110 17.29 -1.95 2.83
CA VAL A 110 16.47 -2.18 1.64
C VAL A 110 17.06 -3.35 0.87
N VAL A 111 16.22 -4.35 0.60
CA VAL A 111 16.56 -5.57 -0.13
C VAL A 111 15.91 -5.52 -1.50
N GLY A 112 16.74 -5.62 -2.53
CA GLY A 112 16.26 -5.65 -3.92
C GLY A 112 15.77 -7.05 -4.29
N ASN A 113 14.72 -7.16 -5.09
CA ASN A 113 14.19 -8.45 -5.52
C ASN A 113 14.58 -8.74 -6.96
N ILE A 114 15.41 -9.77 -7.15
CA ILE A 114 15.95 -10.22 -8.43
C ILE A 114 15.27 -11.54 -8.79
N TYR A 115 14.72 -11.62 -10.00
CA TYR A 115 14.13 -12.85 -10.51
C TYR A 115 14.86 -13.29 -11.78
N VAL A 116 15.37 -14.52 -11.79
CA VAL A 116 15.96 -15.15 -12.99
C VAL A 116 14.82 -15.46 -13.96
N LEU A 117 14.48 -14.47 -14.79
CA LEU A 117 13.18 -14.38 -15.47
C LEU A 117 13.13 -15.17 -16.79
N PRO A 118 12.51 -16.37 -16.86
CA PRO A 118 12.23 -17.03 -18.14
C PRO A 118 11.20 -16.24 -18.95
N PHE A 119 11.26 -16.37 -20.27
CA PHE A 119 10.28 -15.78 -21.20
C PHE A 119 8.82 -16.09 -20.84
N GLY A 120 8.51 -17.33 -20.45
CA GLY A 120 7.13 -17.71 -20.10
C GLY A 120 6.57 -16.92 -18.91
N ALA A 121 7.36 -16.74 -17.85
CA ALA A 121 6.96 -15.92 -16.71
C ALA A 121 6.93 -14.43 -17.08
N ALA A 122 7.90 -13.97 -17.89
CA ALA A 122 7.95 -12.59 -18.39
C ALA A 122 6.68 -12.21 -19.15
N LYS A 123 6.20 -13.10 -20.02
CA LYS A 123 4.99 -12.93 -20.81
C LYS A 123 3.76 -12.75 -19.91
N ILE A 124 3.59 -13.61 -18.91
CA ILE A 124 2.48 -13.54 -17.94
C ILE A 124 2.52 -12.20 -17.17
N MET A 125 3.71 -11.74 -16.74
CA MET A 125 3.88 -10.46 -16.05
C MET A 125 3.57 -9.26 -16.98
N ASN A 126 4.07 -9.30 -18.21
CA ASN A 126 3.84 -8.25 -19.22
C ASN A 126 2.33 -8.11 -19.53
N GLU A 127 1.63 -9.23 -19.73
CA GLU A 127 0.17 -9.33 -19.94
C GLU A 127 -0.68 -8.95 -18.70
N ASN A 128 -0.04 -8.53 -17.59
CA ASN A 128 -0.70 -8.20 -16.31
C ASN A 128 -1.45 -9.36 -15.64
N ARG A 129 -1.14 -10.61 -16.00
CA ARG A 129 -1.78 -11.79 -15.40
C ARG A 129 -1.21 -12.11 -14.01
N LEU A 130 -0.08 -11.49 -13.65
CA LEU A 130 0.49 -11.51 -12.31
C LEU A 130 0.57 -10.08 -11.75
N PRO A 131 -0.41 -9.65 -10.92
CA PRO A 131 -0.48 -8.28 -10.42
C PRO A 131 0.77 -7.82 -9.67
N GLY A 132 1.16 -6.56 -9.90
CA GLY A 132 2.24 -5.89 -9.17
C GLY A 132 3.66 -6.21 -9.64
N CYS A 133 3.83 -7.10 -10.62
CA CYS A 133 5.10 -7.35 -11.30
C CYS A 133 5.08 -6.68 -12.68
N VAL A 134 6.11 -5.91 -13.01
CA VAL A 134 6.18 -5.16 -14.27
C VAL A 134 7.30 -5.69 -15.15
N VAL A 135 6.94 -6.18 -16.33
CA VAL A 135 7.86 -6.51 -17.43
C VAL A 135 7.46 -5.66 -18.64
N PRO A 136 8.25 -4.65 -19.01
CA PRO A 136 7.96 -3.83 -20.20
C PRO A 136 8.18 -4.60 -21.50
N ASP A 137 7.53 -4.15 -22.59
CA ASP A 137 7.59 -4.81 -23.90
C ASP A 137 9.02 -4.99 -24.41
N LYS A 138 9.87 -3.98 -24.20
CA LYS A 138 11.30 -4.03 -24.54
C LYS A 138 11.99 -5.23 -23.91
N LEU A 139 11.79 -5.48 -22.60
CA LEU A 139 12.38 -6.63 -21.91
C LEU A 139 11.80 -7.95 -22.41
N LEU A 140 10.50 -7.99 -22.72
CA LEU A 140 9.89 -9.19 -23.28
C LEU A 140 10.48 -9.53 -24.66
N THR A 141 10.73 -8.53 -25.50
CA THR A 141 11.40 -8.70 -26.81
C THR A 141 12.84 -9.18 -26.64
N ASP A 142 13.59 -8.65 -25.67
CA ASP A 142 14.95 -9.11 -25.38
C ASP A 142 14.95 -10.60 -25.00
N LEU A 143 14.04 -11.00 -24.10
CA LEU A 143 13.88 -12.39 -23.67
C LEU A 143 13.41 -13.32 -24.81
N ASP A 144 12.59 -12.81 -25.73
CA ASP A 144 12.12 -13.55 -26.92
C ASP A 144 13.26 -13.87 -27.90
N ARG A 145 14.23 -12.95 -28.00
CA ARG A 145 15.46 -13.16 -28.77
C ARG A 145 16.40 -14.14 -28.07
N GLU A 146 16.64 -13.93 -26.78
CA GLU A 146 17.55 -14.75 -25.97
C GLU A 146 17.13 -16.22 -25.93
N ARG A 147 15.82 -16.51 -25.87
CA ARG A 147 15.34 -17.89 -25.82
C ARG A 147 15.60 -18.71 -27.10
N GLN A 148 16.02 -18.07 -28.19
CA GLN A 148 16.42 -18.74 -29.44
C GLN A 148 17.84 -19.34 -29.37
N ALA A 149 18.64 -18.96 -28.37
CA ALA A 149 19.97 -19.52 -28.17
C ALA A 149 19.91 -21.02 -27.78
N PRO A 150 20.98 -21.81 -28.00
CA PRO A 150 21.01 -23.24 -27.69
C PRO A 150 20.66 -23.58 -26.23
N ASP A 151 21.04 -22.71 -25.30
CA ASP A 151 20.78 -22.83 -23.86
C ASP A 151 19.40 -22.30 -23.44
N LYS A 152 18.58 -21.86 -24.41
CA LYS A 152 17.28 -21.21 -24.23
C LYS A 152 17.39 -19.93 -23.38
N GLY A 153 18.48 -19.18 -23.55
CA GLY A 153 18.73 -17.89 -22.91
C GLY A 153 18.99 -17.97 -21.42
N MET A 154 19.52 -19.09 -20.92
CA MET A 154 19.85 -19.26 -19.51
C MET A 154 21.00 -18.34 -19.10
N GLU A 155 22.10 -18.35 -19.86
CA GLU A 155 23.28 -17.53 -19.61
C GLU A 155 22.93 -16.04 -19.58
N ALA A 156 22.17 -15.57 -20.57
CA ALA A 156 21.70 -14.18 -20.64
C ALA A 156 20.86 -13.78 -19.42
N ARG A 157 20.00 -14.68 -18.92
CA ARG A 157 19.18 -14.44 -17.71
C ARG A 157 20.02 -14.39 -16.44
N LEU A 158 21.01 -15.27 -16.30
CA LEU A 158 21.93 -15.26 -15.16
C LEU A 158 22.80 -14.01 -15.18
N LEU A 159 23.32 -13.62 -16.35
CA LEU A 159 24.12 -12.40 -16.49
C LEU A 159 23.29 -11.15 -16.21
N ARG A 160 22.04 -11.09 -16.67
CA ARG A 160 21.12 -10.00 -16.30
C ARG A 160 20.92 -9.92 -14.78
N ALA A 161 20.68 -11.05 -14.12
CA ALA A 161 20.53 -11.10 -12.67
C ALA A 161 21.81 -10.65 -11.94
N ALA A 162 22.99 -11.03 -12.42
CA ALA A 162 24.28 -10.56 -11.89
C ALA A 162 24.46 -9.05 -12.07
N ARG A 163 24.09 -8.49 -13.22
CA ARG A 163 24.14 -7.04 -13.43
C ARG A 163 23.14 -6.28 -12.55
N MET A 164 21.96 -6.87 -12.30
CA MET A 164 21.00 -6.33 -11.33
C MET A 164 21.57 -6.31 -9.92
N TYR A 165 22.21 -7.40 -9.50
CA TYR A 165 22.94 -7.47 -8.23
C TYR A 165 23.94 -6.31 -8.13
N ALA A 166 24.78 -6.13 -9.15
CA ALA A 166 25.85 -5.14 -9.17
C ALA A 166 25.33 -3.71 -9.01
N PHE A 167 24.30 -3.29 -9.78
CA PHE A 167 23.76 -1.94 -9.62
C PHE A 167 22.99 -1.75 -8.33
N MET A 168 22.32 -2.77 -7.79
CA MET A 168 21.62 -2.66 -6.50
C MET A 168 22.62 -2.45 -5.37
N GLN A 169 23.69 -3.24 -5.33
CA GLN A 169 24.79 -3.04 -4.38
C GLN A 169 25.37 -1.63 -4.52
N GLY A 170 25.67 -1.20 -5.76
CA GLY A 170 26.20 0.12 -6.06
C GLY A 170 25.30 1.30 -5.66
N MET A 171 23.97 1.12 -5.72
CA MET A 171 22.97 2.10 -5.25
C MET A 171 22.82 2.14 -3.72
N GLY A 172 23.42 1.19 -2.99
CA GLY A 172 23.35 1.11 -1.53
C GLY A 172 22.23 0.22 -1.00
N PHE A 173 21.70 -0.71 -1.80
CA PHE A 173 20.85 -1.78 -1.25
C PHE A 173 21.66 -2.64 -0.28
N SER A 174 21.06 -3.03 0.85
CA SER A 174 21.73 -3.83 1.88
C SER A 174 21.82 -5.31 1.54
N GLY A 175 21.11 -5.75 0.50
CA GLY A 175 21.15 -7.12 0.00
C GLY A 175 20.16 -7.32 -1.14
N VAL A 176 20.11 -8.54 -1.64
CA VAL A 176 19.15 -8.94 -2.67
C VAL A 176 18.49 -10.26 -2.32
N HIS A 177 17.24 -10.41 -2.72
CA HIS A 177 16.51 -11.66 -2.73
C HIS A 177 16.52 -12.20 -4.16
N ILE A 178 17.17 -13.35 -4.38
CA ILE A 178 17.28 -13.98 -5.70
C ILE A 178 16.27 -15.11 -5.78
N GLY A 179 15.33 -15.00 -6.71
CA GLY A 179 14.30 -16.00 -6.98
C GLY A 179 14.27 -16.45 -8.44
N GLY A 180 13.54 -17.52 -8.71
CA GLY A 180 13.33 -18.03 -10.06
C GLY A 180 12.86 -19.49 -10.03
N HIS A 181 12.17 -19.92 -11.08
CA HIS A 181 11.72 -21.32 -11.16
C HIS A 181 12.89 -22.25 -11.48
N GLY A 182 13.18 -23.18 -10.56
CA GLY A 182 14.24 -24.18 -10.74
C GLY A 182 15.67 -23.61 -10.71
N VAL A 183 15.88 -22.45 -10.07
CA VAL A 183 17.21 -21.87 -9.89
C VAL A 183 18.04 -22.76 -8.96
N LYS A 184 19.22 -23.13 -9.42
CA LYS A 184 20.14 -24.02 -8.69
C LYS A 184 21.17 -23.23 -7.88
N TYR A 185 21.82 -23.90 -6.94
CA TYR A 185 22.83 -23.29 -6.07
C TYR A 185 24.01 -22.68 -6.86
N ASP A 186 24.54 -23.40 -7.85
CA ASP A 186 25.63 -22.94 -8.73
C ASP A 186 25.25 -21.67 -9.51
N GLN A 187 23.98 -21.55 -9.90
CA GLN A 187 23.46 -20.37 -10.58
C GLN A 187 23.35 -19.16 -9.66
N VAL A 188 22.94 -19.37 -8.39
CA VAL A 188 22.94 -18.31 -7.38
C VAL A 188 24.37 -17.84 -7.11
N LEU A 189 25.31 -18.78 -6.96
CA LEU A 189 26.72 -18.47 -6.74
C LEU A 189 27.28 -17.65 -7.90
N PHE A 190 27.01 -18.06 -9.15
CA PHE A 190 27.38 -17.29 -10.34
C PHE A 190 26.82 -15.86 -10.31
N ILE A 191 25.54 -15.68 -9.96
CA ILE A 191 24.92 -14.34 -9.90
C ILE A 191 25.63 -13.45 -8.88
N VAL A 192 25.96 -13.99 -7.70
CA VAL A 192 26.62 -13.23 -6.63
C VAL A 192 28.07 -12.92 -7.01
N GLU A 193 28.86 -13.91 -7.39
CA GLU A 193 30.27 -13.73 -7.74
C GLU A 193 30.43 -12.79 -8.93
N LYS A 194 29.64 -12.99 -9.99
CA LYS A 194 29.67 -12.12 -11.16
C LYS A 194 29.12 -10.72 -10.85
N GLY A 195 28.13 -10.63 -9.97
CA GLY A 195 27.60 -9.35 -9.50
C GLY A 195 28.64 -8.54 -8.73
N GLU A 196 29.37 -9.16 -7.82
CA GLU A 196 30.47 -8.54 -7.06
C GLU A 196 31.63 -8.10 -7.97
N GLU A 197 31.95 -8.89 -9.01
CA GLU A 197 32.94 -8.50 -10.02
C GLU A 197 32.51 -7.21 -10.75
N LEU A 198 31.23 -7.13 -11.13
CA LEU A 198 30.68 -6.02 -11.90
C LEU A 198 30.36 -4.78 -11.06
N SER A 199 30.28 -4.92 -9.73
CA SER A 199 29.83 -3.84 -8.83
C SER A 199 30.74 -2.63 -8.82
N ARG A 200 32.04 -2.78 -9.13
CA ARG A 200 32.98 -1.64 -9.18
C ARG A 200 32.61 -0.61 -10.24
N ASN A 201 32.07 -1.08 -11.37
CA ASN A 201 31.69 -0.25 -12.51
C ASN A 201 30.17 -0.27 -12.73
N TRP A 202 29.39 -0.44 -11.66
CA TRP A 202 27.94 -0.64 -11.74
C TRP A 202 27.19 0.48 -12.47
N ARG A 203 27.72 1.70 -12.47
CA ARG A 203 27.13 2.85 -13.16
C ARG A 203 27.03 2.62 -14.67
N ASP A 204 28.00 1.91 -15.23
CA ASP A 204 28.01 1.54 -16.65
C ASP A 204 26.87 0.58 -16.96
N LEU A 205 26.31 -0.13 -15.99
CA LEU A 205 25.20 -1.06 -16.21
C LEU A 205 23.84 -0.36 -16.26
N VAL A 206 23.71 0.86 -15.73
CA VAL A 206 22.41 1.53 -15.54
C VAL A 206 21.63 1.65 -16.84
N HIS A 207 22.30 2.00 -17.94
CA HIS A 207 21.68 2.20 -19.24
C HIS A 207 21.12 0.90 -19.85
N GLU A 208 21.65 -0.26 -19.45
CA GLU A 208 21.12 -1.57 -19.86
C GLU A 208 19.74 -1.85 -19.22
N PHE A 209 19.46 -1.20 -18.08
CA PHE A 209 18.21 -1.33 -17.32
C PHE A 209 17.30 -0.10 -17.44
N ASP A 210 17.39 0.61 -18.57
CA ASP A 210 16.43 1.66 -18.95
C ASP A 210 15.21 1.00 -19.60
N TYR A 211 14.26 0.61 -18.74
CA TYR A 211 13.00 -0.03 -19.11
C TYR A 211 11.80 0.81 -18.63
N PRO A 212 11.63 2.04 -19.15
CA PRO A 212 10.56 2.92 -18.70
C PRO A 212 9.21 2.36 -19.15
N GLN A 213 8.21 2.50 -18.28
CA GLN A 213 6.82 2.25 -18.68
C GLN A 213 6.36 3.40 -19.61
N PRO A 214 5.55 3.14 -20.64
CA PRO A 214 5.02 4.19 -21.51
C PRO A 214 4.29 5.28 -20.72
N GLY A 215 4.72 6.54 -20.86
CA GLY A 215 4.19 7.66 -20.08
C GLY A 215 4.45 7.56 -18.57
N GLY A 216 5.46 6.76 -18.18
CA GLY A 216 5.79 6.45 -16.79
C GLY A 216 6.13 7.69 -15.97
N PHE A 217 5.50 7.78 -14.81
CA PHE A 217 5.75 8.79 -13.80
C PHE A 217 7.01 8.47 -13.00
N TYR A 218 7.84 9.47 -12.71
CA TYR A 218 8.94 9.39 -11.75
C TYR A 218 8.84 10.55 -10.77
N LEU A 219 9.05 10.29 -9.48
CA LEU A 219 8.96 11.26 -8.39
C LEU A 219 10.12 12.27 -8.41
N PHE A 220 11.26 11.90 -8.98
CA PHE A 220 12.45 12.74 -9.02
C PHE A 220 12.85 13.06 -10.47
N GLU A 221 13.47 14.22 -10.66
CA GLU A 221 13.99 14.63 -11.96
C GLU A 221 15.06 13.65 -12.47
N ARG A 222 15.12 13.47 -13.80
CA ARG A 222 16.16 12.64 -14.41
C ARG A 222 17.48 13.38 -14.34
N ASP A 223 18.53 12.66 -14.00
CA ASP A 223 19.89 13.10 -14.26
C ASP A 223 20.36 12.56 -15.60
N GLU A 224 20.48 13.43 -16.60
CA GLU A 224 20.90 13.05 -17.96
C GLU A 224 22.33 12.50 -18.01
N ALA A 225 23.19 12.86 -17.04
CA ALA A 225 24.56 12.36 -17.02
C ALA A 225 24.65 10.89 -16.58
N THR A 226 23.79 10.48 -15.64
CA THR A 226 23.83 9.14 -15.03
C THR A 226 22.69 8.24 -15.46
N GLY A 227 21.64 8.79 -16.07
CA GLY A 227 20.38 8.09 -16.37
C GLY A 227 19.49 7.84 -15.15
N LEU A 228 19.94 8.20 -13.94
CA LEU A 228 19.23 7.97 -12.68
C LEU A 228 18.41 9.19 -12.25
N ASN A 229 18.12 9.30 -10.95
CA ASN A 229 17.34 10.39 -10.36
C ASN A 229 18.25 11.41 -9.69
N ARG A 230 17.86 12.68 -9.75
CA ARG A 230 18.39 13.74 -8.88
C ARG A 230 17.76 13.66 -7.48
N ASP A 231 18.32 14.40 -6.54
CA ASP A 231 17.76 14.54 -5.19
C ASP A 231 16.57 15.53 -5.11
N VAL A 232 16.18 16.10 -6.25
CA VAL A 232 15.08 17.08 -6.35
C VAL A 232 13.79 16.37 -6.76
N PRO A 233 12.77 16.31 -5.88
CA PRO A 233 11.46 15.77 -6.25
C PRO A 233 10.73 16.74 -7.18
N ILE A 234 9.95 16.21 -8.11
CA ILE A 234 9.15 17.02 -9.02
C ILE A 234 7.97 17.68 -8.30
N ARG A 235 7.51 18.83 -8.83
CA ARG A 235 6.32 19.52 -8.30
C ARG A 235 5.04 18.78 -8.68
N LEU A 236 4.47 18.06 -7.72
CA LEU A 236 3.25 17.26 -7.92
C LEU A 236 2.01 18.12 -8.15
N HIS A 237 1.91 19.28 -7.49
CA HIS A 237 0.73 20.13 -7.52
C HIS A 237 0.38 20.65 -8.93
N ASP A 238 1.38 20.86 -9.78
CA ASP A 238 1.20 21.40 -11.14
C ASP A 238 0.69 20.34 -12.14
N ARG A 239 0.72 19.06 -11.75
CA ARG A 239 0.33 17.95 -12.62
C ARG A 239 -1.20 17.74 -12.62
N PRO A 240 -1.79 17.29 -13.73
CA PRO A 240 -3.22 17.01 -13.81
C PRO A 240 -3.66 15.94 -12.80
N LEU A 241 -4.97 15.90 -12.52
CA LEU A 241 -5.57 14.86 -11.70
C LEU A 241 -5.76 13.59 -12.53
N GLU A 242 -5.43 12.43 -11.95
CA GLU A 242 -5.58 11.13 -12.61
C GLU A 242 -6.99 10.53 -12.46
N ALA A 243 -7.82 11.12 -11.60
CA ALA A 243 -9.22 10.76 -11.46
C ALA A 243 -10.11 12.00 -11.22
N ALA A 244 -11.34 11.95 -11.73
CA ALA A 244 -12.31 13.03 -11.57
C ALA A 244 -12.75 13.21 -10.12
N VAL A 245 -12.90 14.49 -9.72
CA VAL A 245 -13.39 14.87 -8.39
C VAL A 245 -14.87 15.23 -8.48
N GLY A 246 -15.72 14.24 -8.20
CA GLY A 246 -17.17 14.35 -8.30
C GLY A 246 -17.81 15.29 -7.26
N PHE A 247 -19.02 15.76 -7.58
CA PHE A 247 -19.80 16.69 -6.74
C PHE A 247 -20.08 16.13 -5.34
N VAL A 248 -20.44 14.84 -5.24
CA VAL A 248 -20.70 14.17 -3.94
C VAL A 248 -19.57 14.41 -2.96
N TYR A 249 -18.31 14.20 -3.36
CA TYR A 249 -17.15 14.45 -2.49
C TYR A 249 -17.06 15.90 -2.00
N ARG A 250 -17.35 16.88 -2.86
CA ARG A 250 -17.32 18.30 -2.48
C ARG A 250 -18.38 18.59 -1.41
N LEU A 251 -19.59 18.06 -1.59
CA LEU A 251 -20.67 18.17 -0.61
C LEU A 251 -20.32 17.46 0.69
N SER A 252 -19.75 16.24 0.64
CA SER A 252 -19.33 15.48 1.81
C SER A 252 -18.33 16.25 2.67
N ARG A 253 -17.39 16.97 2.04
CA ARG A 253 -16.41 17.80 2.77
C ARG A 253 -17.07 18.95 3.52
N VAL A 254 -18.04 19.63 2.90
CA VAL A 254 -18.81 20.70 3.56
C VAL A 254 -19.59 20.14 4.74
N PHE A 255 -20.30 19.03 4.54
CA PHE A 255 -21.06 18.36 5.58
C PHE A 255 -20.19 17.94 6.77
N HIS A 256 -19.01 17.36 6.50
CA HIS A 256 -18.05 16.98 7.53
C HIS A 256 -17.53 18.16 8.34
N ARG A 257 -17.14 19.24 7.65
CA ARG A 257 -16.68 20.47 8.32
C ARG A 257 -17.76 21.08 9.21
N LEU A 258 -19.04 20.92 8.86
CA LEU A 258 -20.13 21.47 9.66
C LEU A 258 -20.49 20.59 10.86
N MET A 259 -20.50 19.27 10.67
CA MET A 259 -21.07 18.33 11.65
C MET A 259 -20.02 17.55 12.45
N PHE A 260 -18.92 17.13 11.82
CA PHE A 260 -17.98 16.15 12.41
C PHE A 260 -16.67 16.78 12.92
N GLU A 261 -16.34 18.01 12.53
CA GLU A 261 -15.19 18.73 13.10
C GLU A 261 -15.52 19.25 14.51
N PRO A 262 -14.76 18.83 15.55
CA PRO A 262 -14.92 19.39 16.90
C PRO A 262 -14.78 20.91 16.91
N GLY A 263 -15.60 21.60 17.70
CA GLY A 263 -15.59 23.06 17.81
C GLY A 263 -16.41 23.80 16.74
N ARG A 264 -17.14 23.09 15.89
CA ARG A 264 -18.07 23.68 14.91
C ARG A 264 -19.51 23.69 15.43
N ASN A 265 -20.33 24.60 14.90
CA ASN A 265 -21.64 24.95 15.46
C ASN A 265 -22.63 23.77 15.57
N LEU A 266 -22.53 22.74 14.73
CA LEU A 266 -23.44 21.58 14.77
C LEU A 266 -22.89 20.38 15.54
N PHE A 267 -21.61 20.39 15.94
CA PHE A 267 -20.99 19.25 16.61
C PHE A 267 -21.64 18.98 17.98
N GLY A 268 -21.78 20.01 18.82
CA GLY A 268 -22.39 19.89 20.15
C GLY A 268 -23.85 19.42 20.12
N PRO A 269 -24.73 20.04 19.28
CA PRO A 269 -26.10 19.57 19.08
C PRO A 269 -26.17 18.11 18.62
N MET A 270 -25.32 17.70 17.68
CA MET A 270 -25.27 16.30 17.22
C MET A 270 -24.84 15.34 18.32
N GLN A 271 -23.85 15.72 19.14
CA GLN A 271 -23.43 14.90 20.27
C GLN A 271 -24.54 14.73 21.31
N CYS A 272 -25.30 15.79 21.60
CA CYS A 272 -26.46 15.70 22.49
C CYS A 272 -27.56 14.80 21.90
N LEU A 273 -27.82 14.93 20.60
CA LEU A 273 -28.80 14.09 19.89
C LEU A 273 -28.38 12.62 19.90
N SER A 274 -27.12 12.30 19.60
CA SER A 274 -26.60 10.94 19.66
C SER A 274 -26.74 10.32 21.05
N ARG A 275 -26.43 11.07 22.13
CA ARG A 275 -26.66 10.61 23.52
C ARG A 275 -28.12 10.32 23.82
N ALA A 276 -29.04 11.13 23.29
CA ALA A 276 -30.47 10.98 23.55
C ALA A 276 -31.10 9.80 22.80
N MET A 277 -30.50 9.37 21.67
CA MET A 277 -30.99 8.31 20.80
C MET A 277 -30.33 6.94 21.07
N ASP A 278 -29.16 6.93 21.71
CA ASP A 278 -28.40 5.71 21.98
C ASP A 278 -29.20 4.68 22.80
N GLY A 279 -29.26 3.44 22.30
CA GLY A 279 -30.02 2.34 22.90
C GLY A 279 -31.55 2.48 22.84
N ARG A 280 -32.09 3.44 22.08
CA ARG A 280 -33.54 3.68 21.94
C ARG A 280 -34.03 3.40 20.52
N SER A 281 -35.34 3.18 20.37
CA SER A 281 -35.98 2.99 19.05
C SER A 281 -35.79 4.18 18.09
N SER A 282 -35.64 5.40 18.60
CA SER A 282 -35.28 6.57 17.78
C SER A 282 -33.86 6.48 17.22
N GLY A 283 -32.93 5.83 17.93
CA GLY A 283 -31.57 5.53 17.46
C GLY A 283 -31.56 4.53 16.33
N GLU A 284 -32.40 3.49 16.40
CA GLU A 284 -32.56 2.51 15.32
C GLU A 284 -33.07 3.17 14.03
N LEU A 285 -34.06 4.08 14.14
CA LEU A 285 -34.54 4.84 12.98
C LEU A 285 -33.45 5.76 12.42
N PHE A 286 -32.68 6.42 13.28
CA PHE A 286 -31.58 7.29 12.87
C PHE A 286 -30.48 6.49 12.16
N HIS A 287 -30.11 5.32 12.68
CA HIS A 287 -29.18 4.40 12.05
C HIS A 287 -29.67 3.95 10.68
N TRP A 288 -30.95 3.59 10.56
CA TRP A 288 -31.53 3.20 9.27
C TRP A 288 -31.44 4.33 8.23
N ILE A 289 -31.74 5.57 8.61
CA ILE A 289 -31.62 6.75 7.74
C ILE A 289 -30.15 6.99 7.34
N GLU A 290 -29.23 6.91 8.31
CA GLU A 290 -27.79 7.01 8.07
C GLU A 290 -27.34 5.95 7.07
N HIS A 291 -27.68 4.69 7.32
CA HIS A 291 -27.27 3.55 6.52
C HIS A 291 -27.79 3.69 5.09
N LEU A 292 -29.08 3.96 4.90
CA LEU A 292 -29.68 4.20 3.60
C LEU A 292 -28.96 5.32 2.83
N SER A 293 -28.72 6.45 3.51
CA SER A 293 -28.01 7.60 2.92
C SER A 293 -26.59 7.22 2.48
N LYS A 294 -25.86 6.45 3.31
CA LYS A 294 -24.50 6.03 3.01
C LYS A 294 -24.41 4.92 1.96
N VAL A 295 -25.40 4.04 1.86
CA VAL A 295 -25.52 3.06 0.76
C VAL A 295 -25.68 3.80 -0.56
N LEU A 296 -26.61 4.74 -0.64
CA LEU A 296 -26.87 5.52 -1.85
C LEU A 296 -25.67 6.35 -2.30
N LEU A 297 -24.95 6.99 -1.35
CA LEU A 297 -23.86 7.91 -1.68
C LEU A 297 -22.49 7.22 -1.80
N TYR A 298 -22.22 6.19 -1.01
CA TYR A 298 -20.88 5.62 -0.84
C TYR A 298 -20.81 4.10 -0.94
N ASP A 299 -21.95 3.41 -1.16
CA ASP A 299 -22.04 1.95 -1.17
C ASP A 299 -21.60 1.36 0.18
N CYS A 300 -22.20 1.82 1.27
CA CYS A 300 -21.85 1.44 2.65
C CYS A 300 -22.05 -0.04 2.95
N ARG A 301 -21.23 -0.57 3.88
CA ARG A 301 -21.30 -1.96 4.38
C ARG A 301 -21.69 -2.07 5.86
N ASP A 302 -22.06 -0.96 6.47
CA ASP A 302 -22.52 -0.90 7.87
C ASP A 302 -21.52 -1.44 8.91
N CYS A 303 -20.25 -1.10 8.75
CA CYS A 303 -19.20 -1.58 9.67
C CYS A 303 -19.22 -0.92 11.05
N GLY A 304 -19.97 0.18 11.25
CA GLY A 304 -20.02 0.95 12.50
C GLY A 304 -18.74 1.73 12.86
N ASP A 305 -17.56 1.28 12.41
CA ASP A 305 -16.26 1.93 12.55
C ASP A 305 -15.83 2.59 11.23
N CYS A 306 -16.24 3.84 10.98
CA CYS A 306 -16.30 4.39 9.62
C CYS A 306 -14.98 5.01 9.13
N ALA A 307 -14.26 4.34 8.22
CA ALA A 307 -13.03 4.88 7.59
C ALA A 307 -13.26 5.77 6.35
N LEU A 308 -14.47 6.32 6.19
CA LEU A 308 -14.85 7.05 4.99
C LEU A 308 -14.02 8.33 4.82
N THR A 309 -13.80 9.06 5.92
CA THR A 309 -13.02 10.30 5.98
C THR A 309 -11.54 10.05 5.67
N ASP A 310 -10.96 8.96 6.16
CA ASP A 310 -9.55 8.60 5.97
C ASP A 310 -9.23 8.22 4.51
N ALA A 311 -10.20 7.67 3.80
CA ALA A 311 -10.12 7.33 2.38
C ALA A 311 -10.78 8.39 1.46
N ALA A 312 -10.82 9.65 1.92
CA ALA A 312 -11.32 10.79 1.15
C ALA A 312 -12.74 10.60 0.58
N TYR A 313 -13.66 10.11 1.41
CA TYR A 313 -15.05 9.73 1.09
C TYR A 313 -15.21 8.66 0.04
N ILE A 314 -14.32 7.68 0.04
CA ILE A 314 -14.48 6.44 -0.70
C ILE A 314 -14.46 5.33 0.33
N CYS A 315 -15.56 4.60 0.49
CA CYS A 315 -15.62 3.52 1.47
C CYS A 315 -14.60 2.43 1.10
N PRO A 316 -13.52 2.23 1.90
CA PRO A 316 -12.52 1.22 1.59
C PRO A 316 -13.08 -0.19 1.78
N MET A 317 -14.07 -0.36 2.66
CA MET A 317 -14.71 -1.65 2.95
C MET A 317 -15.58 -2.16 1.80
N SER A 318 -16.14 -1.26 0.97
CA SER A 318 -16.99 -1.65 -0.15
C SER A 318 -16.30 -1.56 -1.50
N ARG A 319 -15.49 -0.52 -1.71
CA ARG A 319 -14.89 -0.22 -3.02
C ARG A 319 -13.53 -0.87 -3.22
N CYS A 320 -12.87 -1.37 -2.17
CA CYS A 320 -11.67 -2.17 -2.29
C CYS A 320 -12.02 -3.64 -2.05
N PRO A 321 -11.82 -4.54 -3.03
CA PRO A 321 -12.05 -5.98 -2.83
C PRO A 321 -11.21 -6.58 -1.70
N LYS A 322 -10.06 -5.96 -1.38
CA LYS A 322 -9.14 -6.34 -0.30
C LYS A 322 -9.35 -5.53 0.99
N GLN A 323 -10.41 -4.72 1.05
CA GLN A 323 -10.84 -3.93 2.23
C GLN A 323 -9.70 -3.11 2.89
N GLN A 324 -8.73 -2.65 2.10
CA GLN A 324 -7.54 -1.98 2.62
C GLN A 324 -7.87 -0.58 3.15
N ARG A 325 -7.66 -0.32 4.45
CA ARG A 325 -7.86 1.00 5.09
C ARG A 325 -6.60 1.91 5.10
N ASN A 326 -5.41 1.34 4.86
CA ASN A 326 -4.14 2.04 5.07
C ASN A 326 -3.27 2.26 3.83
N GLY A 327 -3.81 2.12 2.62
CA GLY A 327 -3.07 2.36 1.39
C GLY A 327 -3.34 1.30 0.31
N ALA A 328 -2.81 1.55 -0.89
CA ALA A 328 -2.98 0.64 -2.01
C ALA A 328 -2.24 -0.70 -1.80
N CYS A 329 -2.78 -1.78 -2.34
CA CYS A 329 -1.99 -2.99 -2.60
C CYS A 329 -0.94 -2.73 -3.67
N GLY A 330 0.05 -3.61 -3.80
CA GLY A 330 1.06 -3.53 -4.86
C GLY A 330 0.52 -3.83 -6.27
N GLY A 331 -0.71 -4.32 -6.42
CA GLY A 331 -1.23 -4.88 -7.68
C GLY A 331 -1.89 -3.91 -8.66
N SER A 332 -2.18 -2.67 -8.26
CA SER A 332 -2.82 -1.70 -9.17
C SER A 332 -1.99 -1.49 -10.46
N ARG A 333 -2.65 -1.29 -11.59
CA ARG A 333 -1.97 -0.98 -12.86
C ARG A 333 -2.79 0.05 -13.65
N GLU A 334 -2.10 1.04 -14.21
CA GLU A 334 -2.71 2.10 -15.04
C GLU A 334 -3.83 2.88 -14.31
N GLY A 335 -3.79 2.88 -12.98
CA GLY A 335 -4.81 3.49 -12.13
C GLY A 335 -5.98 2.56 -11.74
N TYR A 336 -6.07 1.38 -12.34
CA TYR A 336 -7.14 0.40 -12.10
C TYR A 336 -6.82 -0.58 -10.98
N CYS A 337 -7.87 -1.16 -10.40
CA CYS A 337 -7.78 -2.22 -9.40
C CYS A 337 -7.29 -3.53 -10.02
N GLU A 338 -6.43 -4.27 -9.30
CA GLU A 338 -5.92 -5.56 -9.79
C GLU A 338 -7.00 -6.63 -9.98
N VAL A 339 -8.07 -6.57 -9.18
CA VAL A 339 -9.19 -7.53 -9.21
C VAL A 339 -10.20 -7.15 -10.30
N HIS A 340 -10.25 -5.88 -10.70
CA HIS A 340 -11.16 -5.36 -11.72
C HIS A 340 -10.42 -4.46 -12.73
N PRO A 341 -9.51 -5.03 -13.55
CA PRO A 341 -8.73 -4.28 -14.53
C PRO A 341 -9.63 -3.58 -15.55
N GLY A 342 -9.35 -2.33 -15.90
CA GLY A 342 -10.11 -1.55 -16.89
C GLY A 342 -11.52 -1.11 -16.48
N GLU A 343 -12.13 -1.75 -15.48
CA GLU A 343 -13.50 -1.49 -15.04
C GLU A 343 -13.58 -0.56 -13.82
N ARG A 344 -12.71 -0.76 -12.82
CA ARG A 344 -12.76 -0.01 -11.55
C ARG A 344 -11.42 0.63 -11.23
N LEU A 345 -11.41 1.95 -11.13
CA LEU A 345 -10.26 2.69 -10.61
C LEU A 345 -9.96 2.29 -9.16
N CYS A 346 -8.67 2.19 -8.83
CA CYS A 346 -8.23 1.92 -7.47
C CYS A 346 -8.75 3.00 -6.50
N VAL A 347 -9.25 2.57 -5.33
CA VAL A 347 -9.73 3.47 -4.27
C VAL A 347 -8.70 4.54 -3.93
N TYR A 348 -7.43 4.16 -3.84
CA TYR A 348 -6.35 5.08 -3.48
C TYR A 348 -5.92 6.02 -4.62
N VAL A 349 -6.13 5.64 -5.88
CA VAL A 349 -5.94 6.56 -7.01
C VAL A 349 -6.98 7.67 -6.99
N LYS A 350 -8.24 7.30 -6.73
CA LYS A 350 -9.34 8.27 -6.56
C LYS A 350 -9.16 9.12 -5.31
N ALA A 351 -8.78 8.53 -4.18
CA ALA A 351 -8.55 9.26 -2.94
C ALA A 351 -7.38 10.24 -3.07
N TYR A 352 -6.29 9.83 -3.74
CA TYR A 352 -5.16 10.70 -4.04
C TYR A 352 -5.59 11.91 -4.88
N SER A 353 -6.30 11.69 -5.99
CA SER A 353 -6.77 12.78 -6.85
C SER A 353 -7.72 13.74 -6.13
N ARG A 354 -8.57 13.20 -5.24
CA ARG A 354 -9.46 13.98 -4.37
C ARG A 354 -8.69 14.89 -3.42
N LEU A 355 -7.69 14.38 -2.71
CA LEU A 355 -6.88 15.15 -1.77
C LEU A 355 -5.97 16.16 -2.49
N LYS A 356 -5.31 15.73 -3.57
CA LYS A 356 -4.45 16.58 -4.41
C LYS A 356 -5.18 17.84 -4.89
N ARG A 357 -6.46 17.73 -5.29
CA ARG A 357 -7.27 18.88 -5.73
C ARG A 357 -7.38 20.00 -4.68
N TYR A 358 -7.28 19.65 -3.40
CA TYR A 358 -7.37 20.58 -2.28
C TYR A 358 -5.99 20.87 -1.64
N GLY A 359 -4.89 20.43 -2.27
CA GLY A 359 -3.54 20.61 -1.72
C GLY A 359 -3.25 19.75 -0.48
N GLU A 360 -4.01 18.68 -0.28
CA GLU A 360 -3.90 17.80 0.89
C GLU A 360 -3.09 16.55 0.59
N ASN A 361 -2.39 16.06 1.61
CA ASN A 361 -1.60 14.83 1.54
C ASN A 361 -2.37 13.63 2.10
N MET A 362 -2.17 12.47 1.49
CA MET A 362 -2.72 11.21 1.97
C MET A 362 -1.86 10.63 3.11
N GLY A 363 -2.52 9.94 4.05
CA GLY A 363 -1.85 9.03 4.97
C GLY A 363 -1.24 9.64 6.22
N ALA A 364 -1.73 10.81 6.65
CA ALA A 364 -1.35 11.42 7.92
C ALA A 364 -1.71 10.57 9.16
N TYR A 365 -2.75 9.75 9.05
CA TYR A 365 -3.26 8.91 10.13
C TYR A 365 -3.22 7.42 9.75
N GLU A 366 -2.75 6.59 10.68
CA GLU A 366 -2.84 5.13 10.61
C GLU A 366 -4.22 4.72 11.12
N VAL A 367 -5.02 4.14 10.22
CA VAL A 367 -6.38 3.74 10.56
C VAL A 367 -6.31 2.35 11.19
N PRO A 368 -6.82 2.11 12.41
CA PRO A 368 -6.77 0.78 13.00
C PRO A 368 -7.62 -0.23 12.21
N PRO A 369 -7.48 -1.54 12.49
CA PRO A 369 -8.41 -2.56 12.02
C PRO A 369 -9.87 -2.17 12.32
N CYS A 370 -10.80 -2.65 11.50
CA CYS A 370 -12.22 -2.37 11.72
C CYS A 370 -12.65 -2.98 13.07
N ASN A 371 -13.21 -2.15 13.95
CA ASN A 371 -13.85 -2.66 15.16
C ASN A 371 -15.19 -3.30 14.77
N TRP A 372 -15.23 -4.63 14.72
CA TRP A 372 -16.43 -5.39 14.35
C TRP A 372 -17.45 -5.53 15.48
N ASP A 373 -17.12 -5.13 16.71
CA ASP A 373 -18.12 -5.01 17.79
C ASP A 373 -19.15 -3.92 17.49
N LEU A 374 -18.80 -2.99 16.59
CA LEU A 374 -19.69 -1.94 16.10
C LEU A 374 -20.45 -2.37 14.83
N TYR A 375 -20.30 -3.61 14.36
CA TYR A 375 -20.97 -4.06 13.14
C TYR A 375 -22.49 -3.88 13.22
N GLN A 376 -23.09 -3.34 12.16
CA GLN A 376 -24.52 -3.02 12.10
C GLN A 376 -24.99 -2.04 13.18
N THR A 377 -24.13 -1.10 13.56
CA THR A 377 -24.49 0.04 14.42
C THR A 377 -24.24 1.37 13.72
N SER A 378 -24.89 2.43 14.20
CA SER A 378 -24.72 3.78 13.66
C SER A 378 -23.30 4.30 13.86
N SER A 379 -22.55 4.44 12.76
CA SER A 379 -21.21 5.02 12.83
C SER A 379 -21.21 6.51 13.18
N TRP A 380 -22.33 7.23 12.98
CA TRP A 380 -22.46 8.59 13.50
C TRP A 380 -22.61 8.62 15.02
N ILE A 381 -23.48 7.79 15.60
CA ILE A 381 -23.62 7.68 17.05
C ILE A 381 -22.29 7.23 17.67
N ASN A 382 -21.64 6.21 17.10
CA ASN A 382 -20.35 5.73 17.58
C ASN A 382 -19.28 6.83 17.59
N PHE A 383 -19.19 7.62 16.52
CA PHE A 383 -18.27 8.75 16.44
C PHE A 383 -18.54 9.80 17.54
N TYR A 384 -19.78 10.27 17.69
CA TYR A 384 -20.10 11.32 18.67
C TYR A 384 -20.01 10.85 20.13
N LEU A 385 -20.16 9.55 20.37
CA LEU A 385 -20.05 8.93 21.68
C LEU A 385 -18.65 8.42 22.02
N GLY A 386 -17.65 8.62 21.14
CA GLY A 386 -16.27 8.24 21.44
C GLY A 386 -15.95 6.75 21.28
N ARG A 387 -16.76 5.99 20.53
CA ARG A 387 -16.63 4.52 20.42
C ARG A 387 -15.78 4.06 19.23
N ASP A 388 -15.66 4.88 18.20
CA ASP A 388 -14.97 4.51 16.95
C ASP A 388 -13.56 5.11 16.86
N HIS A 389 -12.75 4.60 15.93
CA HIS A 389 -11.36 5.06 15.78
C HIS A 389 -11.23 6.53 15.38
N SER A 390 -12.25 7.08 14.70
CA SER A 390 -12.25 8.47 14.28
C SER A 390 -12.43 9.36 15.51
N ALA A 391 -13.28 8.95 16.44
CA ALA A 391 -13.50 9.68 17.68
C ALA A 391 -12.23 9.79 18.53
N GLU A 392 -11.47 8.68 18.66
CA GLU A 392 -10.15 8.67 19.29
C GLU A 392 -9.19 9.67 18.63
N ARG A 393 -9.10 9.64 17.30
CA ARG A 393 -8.28 10.57 16.51
C ARG A 393 -8.66 12.04 16.74
N PHE A 394 -9.94 12.34 16.95
CA PHE A 394 -10.45 13.69 17.20
C PHE A 394 -10.47 14.06 18.70
N GLY A 395 -9.98 13.19 19.60
CA GLY A 395 -9.94 13.45 21.04
C GLY A 395 -11.33 13.49 21.70
N ILE A 396 -12.31 12.80 21.11
CA ILE A 396 -13.67 12.72 21.65
C ILE A 396 -13.68 11.62 22.73
N ALA A 397 -13.90 12.01 23.98
CA ALA A 397 -13.95 11.06 25.09
C ALA A 397 -15.14 10.10 24.96
N GLU A 398 -14.89 8.82 25.27
CA GLU A 398 -15.94 7.80 25.31
C GLU A 398 -16.98 8.13 26.38
N VAL A 399 -18.24 8.16 25.98
CA VAL A 399 -19.36 8.40 26.89
C VAL A 399 -19.89 7.05 27.33
N GLN A 400 -19.61 6.67 28.58
CA GLN A 400 -20.21 5.47 29.17
C GLN A 400 -21.73 5.63 29.20
N THR A 401 -22.44 4.69 28.57
CA THR A 401 -23.88 4.53 28.73
C THR A 401 -24.14 4.25 30.20
N LYS A 402 -24.92 5.12 30.86
CA LYS A 402 -25.53 4.77 32.13
C LYS A 402 -26.46 3.59 31.83
N GLY A 403 -26.08 2.42 32.31
CA GLY A 403 -26.86 1.18 32.20
C GLY A 403 -28.24 1.30 32.82
#